data_AF-A0A0B7BKT5-F1
#
_entry.id   AF-A0A0B7BKT5-F1
#
_cell.length_a   1.000
_cell.length_b   1.000
_cell.length_c   1.000
_cell.angle_alpha   90.00
_cell.angle_beta   90.00
_cell.angle_gamma   90.00
#
_symmetry.space_group_name_H-M   'P 1'
#
loop_
_entity.id
_entity.type
_entity.pdbx_description
1 polymer ?
#
loop_
_entity_poly.entity_id
_entity_poly.type
_entity_poly.pdbx_seq_one_letter_code
_entity_poly.pdbx_strand_id
1 'polypeptide(L)'
;KNDIAALSETRFADVGQINEKGAGYTFFWSGRGKEERREAGVGFAIKTALFGKLAVPPQGINDRLMTVKIPLIKGKKHATIISAYAPTMTNTDDV
;
A
#
# COMPACT_ATOMS: atom_id res chain seq x y z
N LYS A 1 4.17 -16.38 -9.25
CA LYS A 1 4.28 -15.95 -7.83
C LYS A 1 4.65 -14.46 -7.83
N ASN A 2 3.82 -13.59 -7.26
CA ASN A 2 4.03 -12.13 -7.36
C ASN A 2 4.94 -11.63 -6.24
N ASP A 3 5.87 -10.75 -6.58
CA ASP A 3 6.81 -10.14 -5.62
C ASP A 3 6.18 -9.00 -4.83
N ILE A 4 5.32 -8.24 -5.50
CA ILE A 4 4.57 -7.10 -4.97
C ILE A 4 3.15 -7.19 -5.55
N ALA A 5 2.14 -6.94 -4.72
CA ALA A 5 0.76 -6.78 -5.15
C ALA A 5 0.19 -5.48 -4.56
N ALA A 6 -0.47 -4.67 -5.38
CA ALA A 6 -1.27 -3.55 -4.93
C ALA A 6 -2.62 -4.06 -4.40
N LEU A 7 -3.09 -3.49 -3.29
CA LEU A 7 -4.35 -3.81 -2.63
C LEU A 7 -5.24 -2.57 -2.64
N SER A 8 -6.53 -2.77 -2.88
CA SER A 8 -7.56 -1.73 -2.85
C SER A 8 -8.73 -2.19 -1.96
N GLU A 9 -9.52 -1.23 -1.49
CA GLU A 9 -10.61 -1.43 -0.53
C GLU A 9 -10.21 -2.28 0.70
N THR A 10 -9.05 -1.99 1.29
CA THR A 10 -8.58 -2.74 2.47
C THR A 10 -9.45 -2.51 3.71
N ARG A 11 -10.12 -1.35 3.79
CA ARG A 11 -11.03 -0.92 4.88
C ARG A 11 -10.44 -1.03 6.28
N PHE A 12 -9.11 -1.03 6.38
CA PHE A 12 -8.40 -0.91 7.65
C PHE A 12 -8.33 0.56 8.06
N ALA A 13 -8.31 0.80 9.38
CA ALA A 13 -8.07 2.14 9.90
C ALA A 13 -6.58 2.48 9.92
N ASP A 14 -6.32 3.78 9.87
CA ASP A 14 -5.02 4.41 9.97
C ASP A 14 -4.01 3.86 8.95
N VAL A 15 -2.74 4.19 9.15
CA VAL A 15 -1.62 3.58 8.43
C VAL A 15 -1.04 2.48 9.30
N GLY A 16 -0.77 1.32 8.70
CA GLY A 16 -0.17 0.22 9.44
C GLY A 16 0.51 -0.82 8.56
N GLN A 17 1.14 -1.77 9.24
CA GLN A 17 1.82 -2.90 8.60
C GLN A 17 1.70 -4.17 9.44
N ILE A 18 1.69 -5.34 8.79
CA ILE A 18 1.75 -6.64 9.46
C ILE A 18 2.66 -7.61 8.68
N ASN A 19 3.53 -8.31 9.40
CA ASN A 19 4.36 -9.36 8.83
C ASN A 19 3.64 -10.72 8.95
N GLU A 20 3.27 -11.29 7.80
CA GLU A 20 2.67 -12.61 7.72
C GLU A 20 3.75 -13.67 7.56
N LYS A 21 4.11 -14.32 8.68
CA LYS A 21 5.21 -15.31 8.74
C LYS A 21 4.96 -16.56 7.88
N GLY A 22 3.70 -16.90 7.60
CA GLY A 22 3.30 -18.09 6.85
C GLY A 22 3.62 -17.98 5.36
N ALA A 23 3.00 -17.02 4.66
CA ALA A 23 3.23 -16.82 3.23
C ALA A 23 4.52 -16.05 2.90
N GLY A 24 5.15 -15.41 3.89
CA GLY A 24 6.39 -14.63 3.72
C GLY A 24 6.16 -13.27 3.06
N TYR A 25 5.04 -12.63 3.39
CA TYR A 25 4.68 -11.28 2.93
C TYR A 25 4.56 -10.32 4.10
N THR A 26 4.95 -9.07 3.88
CA THR A 26 4.60 -7.96 4.74
C THR A 26 3.51 -7.15 4.04
N PHE A 27 2.39 -6.97 4.71
CA PHE A 27 1.27 -6.16 4.26
C PHE A 27 1.40 -4.75 4.83
N PHE A 28 1.05 -3.78 4.01
CA PHE A 28 0.97 -2.36 4.37
C PHE A 28 -0.41 -1.86 3.98
N TRP A 29 -0.99 -0.99 4.79
CA TRP A 29 -2.26 -0.35 4.48
C TRP A 29 -2.27 1.11 4.89
N SER A 30 -3.12 1.87 4.21
CA SER A 30 -3.47 3.24 4.51
C SER A 30 -4.98 3.36 4.34
N GLY A 31 -5.64 3.77 5.41
CA GLY A 31 -7.07 4.07 5.43
C GLY A 31 -7.34 5.28 6.32
N ARG A 32 -8.63 5.60 6.48
CA ARG A 32 -9.09 6.69 7.33
C ARG A 32 -8.93 6.39 8.82
N GLY A 33 -9.10 7.39 9.67
CA GLY A 33 -9.02 7.25 11.12
C GLY A 33 -9.99 6.21 11.69
N LYS A 34 -9.75 5.76 12.92
CA LYS A 34 -10.57 4.71 13.56
C LYS A 34 -12.06 5.05 13.66
N GLU A 35 -12.36 6.32 13.90
CA GLU A 35 -13.72 6.87 14.07
C GLU A 35 -14.38 7.25 12.73
N GLU A 36 -13.61 7.24 11.64
CA GLU A 36 -14.12 7.57 10.31
C GLU A 36 -14.67 6.33 9.60
N ARG A 37 -15.61 6.55 8.67
CA ARG A 37 -16.19 5.49 7.87
C ARG A 37 -15.15 4.90 6.92
N ARG A 38 -14.92 3.59 6.99
CA ARG A 38 -13.88 2.87 6.23
C ARG A 38 -14.41 2.34 4.91
N GLU A 39 -14.68 3.26 3.99
CA GLU A 39 -15.23 2.91 2.67
C GLU A 39 -14.14 2.63 1.66
N ALA A 40 -12.99 3.30 1.81
CA ALA A 40 -11.80 3.10 1.00
C ALA A 40 -10.65 2.53 1.85
N GLY A 41 -9.53 2.28 1.18
CA GLY A 41 -8.31 1.81 1.78
C GLY A 41 -7.41 1.26 0.69
N VAL A 42 -6.12 1.56 0.76
CA VAL A 42 -5.13 1.03 -0.17
C VAL A 42 -3.99 0.38 0.58
N GLY A 43 -3.27 -0.50 -0.11
CA GLY A 43 -2.16 -1.20 0.48
C GLY A 43 -1.21 -1.82 -0.53
N PHE A 44 -0.18 -2.45 0.02
CA PHE A 44 0.71 -3.34 -0.71
C PHE A 44 0.91 -4.63 0.08
N ALA A 45 0.95 -5.77 -0.63
CA ALA A 45 1.56 -7.00 -0.14
C ALA A 45 2.93 -7.15 -0.79
N ILE A 46 4.00 -7.14 0.01
CA ILE A 46 5.39 -7.21 -0.48
C ILE A 46 6.05 -8.44 0.13
N LYS A 47 6.71 -9.28 -0.67
CA LYS A 47 7.50 -10.39 -0.12
C LYS A 47 8.50 -9.85 0.90
N THR A 48 8.53 -10.43 2.10
CA THR A 48 9.41 -9.97 3.19
C THR A 48 10.88 -9.96 2.78
N ALA A 49 11.31 -10.90 1.92
CA ALA A 49 12.68 -10.94 1.38
C ALA A 49 13.06 -9.74 0.49
N LEU A 50 12.07 -8.99 -0.02
CA LEU A 50 12.27 -7.78 -0.82
C LEU A 50 12.15 -6.49 0.00
N PHE A 51 11.53 -6.55 1.18
CA PHE A 51 11.28 -5.38 2.02
C PHE A 51 12.58 -4.61 2.33
N GLY A 52 13.65 -5.31 2.71
CA GLY A 52 14.96 -4.70 2.98
C GLY A 52 15.72 -4.19 1.74
N LYS A 53 15.17 -4.37 0.53
CA LYS A 53 15.76 -3.92 -0.74
C LYS A 53 14.98 -2.75 -1.34
N LEU A 54 13.93 -2.27 -0.69
CA LEU A 54 13.17 -1.10 -1.14
C LEU A 54 13.99 0.18 -0.93
N ALA A 55 13.88 1.14 -1.84
CA ALA A 55 14.52 2.44 -1.71
C ALA A 55 13.69 3.35 -0.80
N VAL A 56 12.36 3.28 -0.90
CA VAL A 56 11.41 3.89 0.03
C VAL A 56 10.33 2.86 0.32
N PRO A 57 10.04 2.54 1.60
CA PRO A 57 8.99 1.59 1.97
C PRO A 57 7.60 2.13 1.56
N PRO A 58 6.56 1.27 1.56
CA PRO A 58 5.20 1.71 1.31
C PRO A 58 4.78 2.87 2.21
N GLN A 59 4.32 3.95 1.58
CA GLN A 59 3.85 5.16 2.27
C GLN A 59 2.47 5.54 1.72
N GLY A 60 1.48 5.57 2.62
CA GLY A 60 0.16 6.11 2.33
C GLY A 60 0.24 7.63 2.13
N ILE A 61 -0.34 8.11 1.03
CA ILE A 61 -0.59 9.54 0.81
C ILE A 61 -1.97 9.90 1.39
N ASN A 62 -2.96 9.03 1.17
CA ASN A 62 -4.28 9.06 1.79
C ASN A 62 -4.89 7.64 1.80
N ASP A 63 -6.18 7.50 2.09
CA ASP A 63 -6.93 6.24 2.09
C ASP A 63 -7.12 5.63 0.67
N ARG A 64 -6.73 6.34 -0.38
CA ARG A 64 -6.91 5.95 -1.79
C ARG A 64 -5.63 5.91 -2.61
N LEU A 65 -4.52 6.42 -2.10
CA LEU A 65 -3.24 6.48 -2.76
C LEU A 65 -2.13 6.06 -1.80
N MET A 66 -1.34 5.07 -2.21
CA MET A 66 -0.15 4.62 -1.52
C MET A 66 0.96 4.42 -2.54
N THR A 67 2.20 4.74 -2.18
CA THR A 67 3.35 4.62 -3.08
C THR A 67 4.45 3.76 -2.46
N VAL A 68 5.25 3.11 -3.29
CA VAL A 68 6.48 2.41 -2.89
C VAL A 68 7.55 2.66 -3.94
N LYS A 69 8.81 2.77 -3.51
CA LYS A 69 9.93 3.01 -4.43
C LYS A 69 10.93 1.85 -4.38
N ILE A 70 11.23 1.30 -5.55
CA ILE A 70 12.09 0.13 -5.71
C ILE A 70 13.32 0.53 -6.52
N PRO A 71 14.54 0.16 -6.11
CA PRO A 71 15.74 0.41 -6.89
C PRO A 71 15.75 -0.44 -8.17
N LEU A 72 16.10 0.18 -9.31
CA LEU A 72 16.23 -0.50 -10.59
C LEU A 72 17.72 -0.71 -10.93
N ILE A 73 18.27 -1.89 -10.60
CA ILE A 73 19.65 -2.33 -10.92
C ILE A 73 20.74 -1.33 -10.44
N LYS A 74 22.03 -1.66 -10.59
CA LYS A 74 23.17 -0.82 -10.15
C LYS A 74 23.08 0.60 -10.74
N GLY A 75 22.83 1.59 -9.88
CA GLY A 75 22.76 3.01 -10.22
C GLY A 75 21.83 3.78 -9.27
N LYS A 76 21.51 5.04 -9.62
CA LYS A 76 20.59 5.91 -8.86
C LYS A 76 19.13 5.87 -9.39
N LYS A 77 18.77 4.86 -10.18
CA LYS A 77 17.45 4.75 -10.83
C LYS A 77 16.48 3.99 -9.95
N HIS A 78 15.22 4.42 -9.96
CA HIS A 78 14.17 3.84 -9.15
C HIS A 78 12.87 3.74 -9.95
N ALA A 79 12.07 2.71 -9.67
CA ALA A 79 10.67 2.64 -10.07
C ALA A 79 9.81 3.05 -8.88
N THR A 80 8.81 3.90 -9.15
CA THR A 80 7.74 4.18 -8.19
C THR A 80 6.51 3.38 -8.62
N ILE A 81 5.98 2.54 -7.72
CA ILE A 81 4.70 1.86 -7.91
C ILE A 81 3.66 2.59 -7.07
N ILE A 82 2.48 2.81 -7.65
CA ILE A 82 1.35 3.48 -7.01
C ILE A 82 0.22 2.45 -6.88
N SER A 83 -0.25 2.25 -5.65
CA SER A 83 -1.51 1.59 -5.36
C SER A 83 -2.58 2.66 -5.27
N ALA A 84 -3.60 2.56 -6.11
CA ALA A 84 -4.63 3.58 -6.27
C ALA A 84 -6.02 2.95 -6.26
N TYR A 85 -6.95 3.64 -5.62
CA TYR A 85 -8.37 3.35 -5.69
C TYR A 85 -9.13 4.62 -6.05
N ALA A 86 -9.78 4.61 -7.21
CA ALA A 86 -10.60 5.74 -7.64
C ALA A 86 -12.00 5.67 -6.99
N PRO A 87 -12.57 6.81 -6.56
CA PRO A 87 -13.97 6.85 -6.14
C PRO A 87 -14.90 6.34 -7.25
N THR A 88 -15.96 5.65 -6.83
CA THR A 88 -17.03 5.19 -7.73
C THR A 88 -18.25 6.10 -7.59
N MET A 89 -19.17 6.07 -8.56
CA MET A 89 -20.35 6.96 -8.60
C MET A 89 -21.20 6.94 -7.32
N THR A 90 -21.17 5.84 -6.55
CA THR A 90 -21.94 5.66 -5.31
C THR A 90 -21.11 5.91 -4.04
N ASN A 91 -19.82 6.22 -4.19
CA ASN A 91 -18.85 6.37 -3.12
C ASN A 91 -17.95 7.55 -3.45
N THR A 92 -18.58 8.74 -3.47
CA THR A 92 -17.92 10.02 -3.66
C THR A 92 -17.14 10.40 -2.41
N ASP A 93 -16.10 11.22 -2.55
CA ASP A 93 -15.55 11.91 -1.38
C ASP A 93 -16.64 12.80 -0.81
N ASP A 94 -17.25 12.38 0.30
CA ASP A 94 -17.96 13.31 1.15
C ASP A 94 -16.90 14.32 1.65
N VAL A 95 -16.93 15.51 1.06
CA VAL A 95 -16.15 16.70 1.46
C VAL A 95 -16.87 17.43 2.56
#